data_AF-A0A5A9N442-F1
#
_entry.id   AF-A0A5A9N442-F1
#
_cell.length_a   1.000
_cell.length_b   1.000
_cell.length_c   1.000
_cell.angle_alpha   90.00
_cell.angle_beta   90.00
_cell.angle_gamma   90.00
#
_symmetry.space_group_name_H-M   'P 1'
#
loop_
_entity.id
_entity.type
_entity.pdbx_description
1 polymer ?
#
loop_
_entity_poly.entity_id
_entity_poly.type
_entity_poly.pdbx_seq_one_letter_code
_entity_poly.pdbx_strand_id
1 'polypeptide(L)'
;MSQRQVLQVFEQYQKARTQFVQTVADLATRPQNIETLQNAGVMSLLRPLLLDAVPTIQQTAALALGRLANYNDDLAEAVVKGDILPQLVYSLAEQNVRAFLVETLRLDR
;
A
#
# COMPACT_ATOMS: atom_id res chain seq x y z
N MET A 1 18.20 7.29 28.88
CA MET A 1 17.48 6.26 28.09
C MET A 1 16.09 6.78 27.71
N SER A 2 15.96 7.70 26.74
CA SER A 2 14.60 8.18 26.38
C SER A 2 14.45 8.51 24.91
N GLN A 3 15.29 9.34 24.31
CA GLN A 3 15.05 9.78 22.92
C GLN A 3 15.40 8.71 21.86
N ARG A 4 16.54 8.02 22.02
CA ARG A 4 16.97 6.97 21.06
C ARG A 4 16.00 5.79 21.00
N GLN A 5 15.49 5.34 22.15
CA GLN A 5 14.50 4.25 22.19
C GLN A 5 13.19 4.67 21.54
N VAL A 6 12.71 5.90 21.77
CA VAL A 6 11.50 6.40 21.10
C VAL A 6 11.68 6.38 19.58
N LEU A 7 12.80 6.92 19.07
CA LEU A 7 13.09 6.90 17.62
C LEU A 7 13.17 5.48 17.05
N GLN A 8 13.82 4.56 17.75
CA GLN A 8 13.91 3.15 17.34
C GLN A 8 12.54 2.48 17.20
N VAL A 9 11.58 2.78 18.10
CA VAL A 9 10.22 2.23 18.01
C VAL A 9 9.52 2.70 16.73
N PHE A 10 9.64 3.98 16.37
CA PHE A 10 9.05 4.53 15.14
C PHE A 10 9.71 3.95 13.88
N GLU A 11 11.04 3.85 13.85
CA GLU A 11 11.77 3.25 12.73
C GLU A 11 11.38 1.78 12.52
N GLN A 12 11.28 1.02 13.62
CA GLN A 12 10.92 -0.38 13.56
C GLN A 12 9.48 -0.58 13.08
N TYR A 13 8.55 0.28 13.51
CA TYR A 13 7.17 0.28 13.02
C TYR A 13 7.10 0.58 11.51
N GLN A 14 7.81 1.61 11.03
CA GLN A 14 7.87 1.90 9.59
C GLN A 14 8.44 0.73 8.80
N LYS A 15 9.55 0.15 9.26
CA LYS A 15 10.18 -1.00 8.59
C LYS A 15 9.25 -2.21 8.56
N ALA A 16 8.59 -2.50 9.68
CA ALA A 16 7.64 -3.61 9.78
C ALA A 16 6.47 -3.43 8.81
N ARG A 17 5.94 -2.21 8.66
CA ARG A 17 4.87 -1.92 7.70
C ARG A 17 5.33 -2.15 6.26
N THR A 18 6.49 -1.64 5.87
CA THR A 18 7.06 -1.86 4.53
C THR A 18 7.25 -3.35 4.25
N GLN A 19 7.85 -4.07 5.21
CA GLN A 19 8.10 -5.49 5.06
C GLN A 19 6.80 -6.30 4.99
N PHE A 20 5.78 -5.92 5.77
CA PHE A 20 4.47 -6.54 5.76
C PHE A 20 3.81 -6.42 4.38
N VAL A 21 3.69 -5.21 3.82
CA VAL A 21 3.02 -5.03 2.52
C VAL A 21 3.76 -5.74 1.39
N GLN A 22 5.09 -5.73 1.39
CA GLN A 22 5.90 -6.45 0.41
C GLN A 22 5.67 -7.95 0.49
N THR A 23 5.76 -8.52 1.69
CA THR A 23 5.59 -9.96 1.91
C THR A 23 4.18 -10.40 1.53
N VAL A 24 3.16 -9.63 1.90
CA VAL A 24 1.77 -9.92 1.52
C VAL A 24 1.57 -9.84 0.01
N ALA A 25 2.12 -8.81 -0.65
CA ALA A 25 2.05 -8.69 -2.10
C ALA A 25 2.69 -9.91 -2.79
N ASP A 26 3.84 -10.35 -2.31
CA ASP A 26 4.56 -11.51 -2.85
C ASP A 26 3.80 -12.81 -2.60
N LEU A 27 3.27 -13.01 -1.40
CA LEU A 27 2.44 -14.19 -1.08
C LEU A 27 1.18 -14.23 -1.93
N ALA A 28 0.56 -13.08 -2.21
CA ALA A 28 -0.61 -12.94 -3.07
C ALA A 28 -0.34 -13.19 -4.56
N THR A 29 0.92 -13.42 -4.97
CA THR A 29 1.20 -13.91 -6.33
C THR A 29 0.80 -15.37 -6.54
N ARG A 30 0.66 -16.13 -5.46
CA ARG A 30 0.35 -17.56 -5.51
C ARG A 30 -1.10 -17.79 -5.06
N PRO A 31 -1.98 -18.34 -5.93
CA PRO A 31 -3.40 -18.51 -5.64
C PRO A 31 -3.67 -19.35 -4.38
N GLN A 32 -2.86 -20.38 -4.13
CA GLN A 32 -2.95 -21.24 -2.94
C GLN A 32 -2.79 -20.49 -1.60
N ASN A 33 -2.16 -19.31 -1.60
CA ASN A 33 -2.00 -18.51 -0.39
C ASN A 33 -3.18 -17.56 -0.17
N ILE A 34 -4.00 -17.30 -1.20
CA ILE A 34 -5.03 -16.25 -1.17
C ILE A 34 -6.10 -16.56 -0.12
N GLU A 35 -6.60 -17.79 -0.08
CA GLU A 35 -7.56 -18.22 0.94
C GLU A 35 -6.99 -18.07 2.36
N THR A 36 -5.72 -18.44 2.54
CA THR A 36 -5.05 -18.31 3.85
C THR A 36 -4.93 -16.83 4.26
N LEU A 37 -4.53 -15.97 3.32
CA LEU A 37 -4.42 -14.52 3.54
C LEU A 37 -5.78 -13.89 3.84
N GLN A 38 -6.83 -14.31 3.13
CA GLN A 38 -8.20 -13.87 3.36
C GLN A 38 -8.69 -14.27 4.75
N ASN A 39 -8.51 -15.55 5.12
CA ASN A 39 -8.89 -16.07 6.43
C ASN A 39 -8.12 -15.40 7.58
N ALA A 40 -6.88 -14.96 7.33
CA ALA A 40 -6.10 -14.17 8.26
C ALA A 40 -6.58 -12.70 8.38
N GLY A 41 -7.57 -12.28 7.59
CA GLY A 41 -8.13 -10.92 7.62
C GLY A 41 -7.25 -9.87 6.97
N VAL A 42 -6.36 -10.26 6.04
CA VAL A 42 -5.34 -9.37 5.43
C VAL A 42 -5.93 -8.09 4.83
N MET A 43 -7.16 -8.15 4.33
CA MET A 43 -7.85 -7.02 3.72
C MET A 43 -8.05 -5.86 4.71
N SER A 44 -8.42 -6.18 5.95
CA SER A 44 -8.60 -5.17 7.00
C SER A 44 -7.28 -4.47 7.37
N LEU A 45 -6.15 -5.18 7.22
CA LEU A 45 -4.81 -4.68 7.49
C LEU A 45 -4.24 -3.86 6.32
N LEU A 46 -4.54 -4.23 5.08
CA LEU A 46 -4.07 -3.50 3.89
C LEU A 46 -4.84 -2.19 3.66
N ARG A 47 -6.12 -2.10 4.07
CA ARG A 47 -6.92 -0.88 3.96
C ARG A 47 -6.25 0.38 4.55
N PRO A 48 -5.82 0.40 5.83
CA PRO A 48 -5.12 1.57 6.37
C PRO A 48 -3.74 1.80 5.73
N LEU A 49 -3.10 0.75 5.19
CA LEU A 49 -1.81 0.86 4.51
C LEU A 49 -1.91 1.45 3.09
N LEU A 50 -3.12 1.59 2.55
CA LEU A 50 -3.36 2.43 1.37
C LEU A 50 -3.41 3.93 1.70
N LEU A 51 -3.75 4.26 2.94
CA LEU A 51 -3.78 5.63 3.46
C LEU A 51 -2.42 6.09 3.98
N ASP A 52 -1.39 5.29 3.68
CA ASP A 52 -0.12 5.44 4.31
C ASP A 52 0.59 6.70 3.85
N ALA A 53 1.22 7.42 4.78
CA ALA A 53 2.04 8.59 4.47
C ALA A 53 3.24 8.26 3.56
N VAL A 54 3.68 7.00 3.51
CA VAL A 54 4.80 6.54 2.69
C VAL A 54 4.28 6.03 1.34
N PRO A 55 4.65 6.68 0.21
CA PRO A 55 4.12 6.31 -1.11
C PRO A 55 4.41 4.86 -1.52
N THR A 56 5.58 4.32 -1.15
CA THR A 56 5.94 2.93 -1.48
C THR A 56 5.07 1.91 -0.75
N ILE A 57 4.66 2.19 0.49
CA ILE A 57 3.73 1.33 1.25
C ILE A 57 2.36 1.37 0.59
N GLN A 58 1.86 2.56 0.27
CA GLN A 58 0.58 2.76 -0.42
C GLN A 58 0.54 1.98 -1.74
N GLN A 59 1.54 2.16 -2.60
CA GLN A 59 1.61 1.49 -3.91
C GLN A 59 1.67 -0.03 -3.76
N THR A 60 2.46 -0.53 -2.81
CA THR A 60 2.58 -1.99 -2.58
C THR A 60 1.30 -2.57 -2.00
N ALA A 61 0.62 -1.86 -1.10
CA ALA A 61 -0.67 -2.26 -0.56
C ALA A 61 -1.74 -2.30 -1.67
N ALA A 62 -1.76 -1.31 -2.56
CA ALA A 62 -2.64 -1.30 -3.72
C ALA A 62 -2.38 -2.47 -4.66
N LEU A 63 -1.12 -2.80 -4.92
CA LEU A 63 -0.73 -3.95 -5.71
C LEU A 63 -1.18 -5.26 -5.06
N ALA A 64 -0.97 -5.43 -3.76
CA ALA A 64 -1.41 -6.60 -3.01
C ALA A 64 -2.93 -6.77 -3.06
N LEU A 65 -3.68 -5.68 -2.87
CA LEU A 65 -5.13 -5.67 -2.93
C LEU A 65 -5.65 -5.96 -4.35
N GLY A 66 -5.00 -5.42 -5.38
CA GLY A 66 -5.34 -5.74 -6.78
C GLY A 66 -5.13 -7.22 -7.11
N ARG A 67 -4.06 -7.83 -6.60
CA ARG A 67 -3.81 -9.27 -6.74
C ARG A 67 -4.87 -10.12 -6.04
N LEU A 68 -5.25 -9.73 -4.82
CA LEU A 68 -6.32 -10.40 -4.06
C LEU A 68 -7.69 -10.25 -4.75
N ALA A 69 -8.02 -9.05 -5.22
CA ALA A 69 -9.27 -8.77 -5.94
C ALA A 69 -9.38 -9.55 -7.25
N ASN A 70 -8.27 -9.78 -7.95
CA ASN A 70 -8.26 -10.55 -9.20
C ASN A 70 -8.51 -12.06 -9.00
N TYR A 71 -8.53 -12.55 -7.75
CA TYR A 71 -8.69 -13.97 -7.47
C TYR A 71 -10.15 -14.43 -7.41
N ASN A 72 -11.04 -13.66 -6.77
CA ASN A 72 -12.47 -13.96 -6.72
C ASN A 72 -13.32 -12.69 -6.56
N ASP A 73 -14.59 -12.80 -6.93
CA ASP A 73 -15.53 -11.67 -6.95
C ASP A 73 -15.82 -11.13 -5.54
N ASP A 74 -15.83 -11.99 -4.52
CA ASP A 74 -16.03 -11.57 -3.12
C ASP A 74 -14.91 -10.65 -2.63
N LEU A 75 -13.66 -10.95 -2.97
CA LEU A 75 -12.48 -10.13 -2.66
C LEU A 75 -12.49 -8.84 -3.49
N ALA A 76 -12.88 -8.91 -4.76
CA ALA A 76 -13.04 -7.74 -5.60
C ALA A 76 -14.08 -6.76 -5.01
N GLU A 77 -15.23 -7.27 -4.58
CA GLU A 77 -16.28 -6.46 -3.95
C GLU A 77 -15.81 -5.87 -2.62
N ALA A 78 -15.07 -6.64 -1.82
CA ALA A 78 -14.49 -6.17 -0.57
C ALA A 78 -13.43 -5.06 -0.78
N VAL A 79 -12.76 -5.03 -1.94
CA VAL A 79 -11.84 -3.96 -2.33
C VAL A 79 -12.61 -2.71 -2.76
N VAL A 80 -13.65 -2.86 -3.57
CA VAL A 80 -14.50 -1.74 -4.03
C VAL A 80 -15.22 -1.06 -2.86
N LYS A 81 -15.77 -1.85 -1.92
CA LYS A 81 -16.40 -1.36 -0.68
C LYS A 81 -15.41 -0.69 0.30
N GLY A 82 -14.11 -0.76 0.03
CA GLY A 82 -13.07 -0.18 0.87
C GLY A 82 -12.70 1.27 0.54
N ASP A 83 -13.38 1.93 -0.41
CA ASP A 83 -13.04 3.28 -0.91
C ASP A 83 -11.58 3.44 -1.38
N ILE A 84 -11.02 2.35 -1.88
CA ILE A 84 -9.62 2.25 -2.30
C ILE A 84 -9.36 3.03 -3.61
N LEU A 85 -10.37 3.09 -4.49
CA LEU A 85 -10.26 3.65 -5.84
C LEU A 85 -10.21 5.19 -5.87
N PRO A 86 -11.04 5.95 -5.14
CA PRO A 86 -10.96 7.42 -5.12
C PRO A 86 -9.58 7.94 -4.67
N GLN A 87 -8.95 7.26 -3.71
CA GLN A 87 -7.65 7.66 -3.19
C GLN A 87 -6.48 7.31 -4.08
N LEU A 88 -6.50 6.16 -4.74
CA LEU A 88 -5.49 5.85 -5.76
C LEU A 88 -5.53 6.88 -6.89
N VAL A 89 -6.72 7.29 -7.34
CA VAL A 89 -6.88 8.34 -8.35
C VAL A 89 -6.34 9.68 -7.85
N TYR A 90 -6.63 10.06 -6.61
CA TYR A 90 -6.12 11.29 -6.03
C TYR A 90 -4.58 11.28 -5.86
N SER A 91 -4.00 10.20 -5.32
CA SER A 91 -2.55 10.05 -5.18
C SER A 91 -1.82 9.95 -6.51
N LEU A 92 -2.41 9.33 -7.54
CA LEU A 92 -1.89 9.33 -8.91
C LEU A 92 -1.94 10.73 -9.53
N ALA A 93 -3.03 11.47 -9.34
CA ALA A 93 -3.15 12.86 -9.80
C ALA A 93 -2.08 13.76 -9.14
N GLU A 94 -1.88 13.64 -7.83
CA GLU A 94 -0.83 14.40 -7.13
C GLU A 94 0.60 14.01 -7.55
N GLN A 95 0.88 12.72 -7.77
CA GLN A 95 2.19 12.25 -8.24
C GLN A 95 2.48 12.73 -9.67
N ASN A 96 1.49 12.72 -10.55
CA ASN A 96 1.63 13.22 -11.92
C ASN A 96 1.86 14.74 -11.96
N VAL A 97 1.17 15.50 -11.11
CA VAL A 97 1.40 16.96 -11.01
C VAL A 97 2.81 17.26 -10.47
N ARG A 98 3.29 16.50 -9.48
CA ARG A 98 4.67 16.64 -8.97
C ARG A 98 5.74 16.27 -10.00
N ALA A 99 5.52 15.21 -10.78
CA ALA A 99 6.43 14.84 -11.86
C ALA A 99 6.54 15.97 -12.91
N PHE A 100 5.41 16.57 -13.27
CA PHE A 100 5.37 17.65 -14.26
C PHE A 100 6.06 18.93 -13.76
N LEU A 101 5.93 19.29 -12.48
CA LEU A 101 6.60 20.45 -11.87
C LEU A 101 8.12 20.30 -11.76
N VAL A 102 8.61 19.08 -11.49
CA VAL A 102 10.05 18.81 -11.44
C VAL A 102 10.68 18.87 -12.84
N GLU A 103 9.94 18.42 -13.86
CA GLU A 103 10.41 18.47 -15.25
C GLU A 103 10.44 19.90 -15.80
N THR A 104 9.44 20.73 -15.47
CA THR A 104 9.45 22.16 -15.84
C THR A 104 10.56 22.96 -15.13
N LEU A 105 10.83 22.71 -13.85
CA LEU A 105 11.93 23.37 -13.13
C LEU A 105 13.34 22.91 -13.57
N ARG A 106 13.44 21.77 -14.27
CA ARG A 106 14.71 21.24 -14.80
C ARG A 106 15.03 21.75 -16.21
N LEU A 107 14.04 22.27 -16.93
CA LEU A 107 14.17 22.88 -18.26
C LEU A 107 14.54 24.38 -18.21
N ASP A 108 14.43 25.02 -17.04
CA ASP A 108 14.73 26.44 -16.81
C ASP A 108 16.14 26.70 -16.21
N ARG A 109 17.05 25.71 -16.28
CA ARG A 109 18.45 25.82 -15.83
C ARG A 109 19.40 25.22 -16.85
#